data_AF-A0A3M9XX10-F1
#
_entry.id   AF-A0A3M9XX10-F1
#
_cell.length_a   1.000
_cell.length_b   1.000
_cell.length_c   1.000
_cell.angle_alpha   90.00
_cell.angle_beta   90.00
_cell.angle_gamma   90.00
#
_symmetry.space_group_name_H-M   'P 1'
#
loop_
_entity.id
_entity.type
_entity.pdbx_description
1 polymer ?
#
loop_
_entity_poly.entity_id
_entity_poly.type
_entity_poly.pdbx_seq_one_letter_code
_entity_poly.pdbx_strand_id
1 'polypeptide(L)'
;MSSMRNAVQRRSHRERAQPLERKRFGLLEKDKDRQLRQKDYKKKSATLKSLREKAADRNEDEFYFGMLSRDGPGSRVLDGKKWRGTVTGDRGNRAMEVSLVRLLKTQDIAYVRTTRSVVMREVQRLTEAVVLAAEGLPAGDDEDEEGDDEFDFAEVPKPKKIVFVDDVAQQLEAVEEEEEEVGGADDSDGLDDEDDDDEKEEAVDEETARKTKNLQRLRAELALAQRKLKVLTKAEQELEIQQAKMAKTATSGGTTRKGKKIMVRTRKR
;
A
#
# COMPACT_ATOMS: atom_id res chain seq x y z
N MET A 1 69.59 10.31 15.56
CA MET A 1 68.61 9.65 16.46
C MET A 1 68.17 10.66 17.52
N SER A 2 66.88 10.71 17.86
CA SER A 2 66.37 11.65 18.88
C SER A 2 66.31 10.91 20.22
N SER A 3 67.38 10.98 21.02
CA SER A 3 67.55 10.16 22.23
C SER A 3 66.91 10.72 23.51
N MET A 4 66.37 11.94 23.51
CA MET A 4 65.65 12.54 24.66
C MET A 4 64.18 12.85 24.35
N ARG A 5 63.45 11.93 23.68
CA ARG A 5 62.02 12.14 23.36
C ARG A 5 61.09 11.99 24.58
N ASN A 6 61.52 11.25 25.59
CA ASN A 6 60.73 10.96 26.79
C ASN A 6 61.00 11.95 27.94
N ALA A 7 62.05 12.78 27.84
CA ALA A 7 62.42 13.77 28.86
C ALA A 7 61.60 15.08 28.77
N VAL A 8 61.04 15.38 27.60
CA VAL A 8 60.18 16.55 27.37
C VAL A 8 58.88 16.08 26.73
N GLN A 9 57.77 16.17 27.47
CA GLN A 9 56.46 15.76 26.97
C GLN A 9 56.04 16.67 25.80
N ARG A 10 55.88 16.08 24.61
CA ARG A 10 55.32 16.79 23.45
C ARG A 10 53.81 16.85 23.58
N ARG A 11 53.25 18.05 23.59
CA ARG A 11 51.79 18.26 23.64
C ARG A 11 51.17 17.94 22.28
N SER A 12 50.02 17.26 22.29
CA SER A 12 49.20 17.10 21.09
C SER A 12 48.47 18.41 20.80
N HIS A 13 48.65 18.97 19.61
CA HIS A 13 47.92 20.16 19.18
C HIS A 13 46.57 19.74 18.58
N ARG A 14 45.47 20.22 19.18
CA ARG A 14 44.10 19.95 18.71
C ARG A 14 43.73 20.89 17.56
N GLU A 15 42.97 20.38 16.60
CA GLU A 15 42.47 21.16 15.48
C GLU A 15 41.23 21.98 15.89
N ARG A 16 41.10 23.21 15.38
CA ARG A 16 39.96 24.09 15.67
C ARG A 16 38.76 23.77 14.76
N ALA A 17 37.56 23.86 15.32
CA ALA A 17 36.30 23.75 14.58
C ALA A 17 36.02 25.00 13.71
N GLN A 18 34.99 24.90 12.85
CA GLN A 18 34.46 26.02 12.08
C GLN A 18 33.77 27.03 13.02
N PRO A 19 33.93 28.36 12.83
CA PRO A 19 33.19 29.36 13.61
C PRO A 19 31.68 29.18 13.51
N LEU A 20 30.96 29.41 14.61
CA LEU A 20 29.51 29.15 14.71
C LEU A 20 28.72 29.91 13.63
N GLU A 21 29.06 31.17 13.37
CA GLU A 21 28.44 32.01 12.33
C GLU A 21 28.58 31.43 10.90
N ARG A 22 29.63 30.64 10.66
CA ARG A 22 29.96 30.04 9.35
C ARG A 22 29.67 28.55 9.28
N LYS A 23 28.99 28.00 10.29
CA LYS A 23 28.61 26.58 10.35
C LYS A 23 27.71 26.17 9.17
N ARG A 24 26.94 27.11 8.61
CA ARG A 24 26.10 26.89 7.40
C ARG A 24 26.87 26.39 6.17
N PHE A 25 28.18 26.66 6.08
CA PHE A 25 29.03 26.25 4.95
C PHE A 25 29.65 24.85 5.13
N GLY A 26 29.30 24.15 6.22
CA GLY A 26 29.83 22.84 6.54
C GLY A 26 31.17 22.91 7.28
N LEU A 27 31.95 21.83 7.18
CA LEU A 27 33.21 21.65 7.89
C LEU A 27 34.30 22.58 7.35
N LEU A 28 35.11 23.16 8.25
CA LEU A 28 36.31 23.91 7.86
C LEU A 28 37.39 22.95 7.40
N GLU A 29 37.58 22.87 6.09
CA GLU A 29 38.61 22.05 5.47
C GLU A 29 40.01 22.36 6.03
N LYS A 30 40.74 21.31 6.43
CA LYS A 30 42.13 21.41 6.89
C LYS A 30 43.10 20.89 5.84
N ASP A 31 44.40 21.00 6.11
CA ASP A 31 45.41 20.58 5.14
C ASP A 31 45.29 19.10 4.75
N LYS A 32 44.91 18.23 5.70
CA LYS A 32 44.64 16.81 5.45
C LYS A 32 43.51 16.62 4.43
N ASP A 33 42.39 17.32 4.63
CA ASP A 33 41.23 17.26 3.74
C ASP A 33 41.56 17.83 2.36
N ARG A 34 42.32 18.95 2.32
CA ARG A 34 42.84 19.56 1.08
C ARG A 34 43.71 18.60 0.30
N GLN A 35 44.60 17.86 0.96
CA GLN A 35 45.41 16.85 0.30
C GLN A 35 44.54 15.72 -0.27
N LEU A 36 43.49 15.27 0.43
CA LEU A 36 42.55 14.27 -0.09
C LEU A 36 41.79 14.78 -1.32
N ARG A 37 41.24 16.00 -1.26
CA ARG A 37 40.56 16.65 -2.38
C ARG A 37 41.49 16.82 -3.59
N GLN A 38 42.74 17.26 -3.36
CA GLN A 38 43.73 17.42 -4.43
C GLN A 38 44.11 16.08 -5.07
N LYS A 39 44.26 15.02 -4.27
CA LYS A 39 44.53 13.67 -4.78
C LYS A 39 43.37 13.15 -5.65
N ASP A 40 42.12 13.30 -5.19
CA ASP A 40 40.94 12.93 -5.96
C ASP A 40 40.82 13.72 -7.28
N TYR A 41 40.98 15.04 -7.23
CA TYR A 41 40.95 15.89 -8.42
C TYR A 41 42.04 15.51 -9.42
N LYS A 42 43.28 15.28 -8.96
CA LYS A 42 44.39 14.84 -9.81
C LYS A 42 44.10 13.47 -10.44
N LYS A 43 43.54 12.53 -9.67
CA LYS A 43 43.14 11.20 -10.17
C LYS A 43 42.09 11.33 -11.29
N LYS A 44 41.01 12.07 -11.06
CA LYS A 44 39.95 12.32 -12.06
C LYS A 44 40.49 13.03 -13.30
N SER A 45 41.35 14.03 -13.12
CA SER A 45 41.96 14.78 -14.22
C SER A 45 42.88 13.89 -15.07
N ALA A 46 43.68 13.03 -14.43
CA ALA A 46 44.52 12.06 -15.14
C ALA A 46 43.68 11.04 -15.93
N THR A 47 42.60 10.52 -15.35
CA THR A 47 41.69 9.60 -16.07
C THR A 47 40.98 10.27 -17.24
N LEU A 48 40.55 11.53 -17.09
CA LEU A 48 39.94 12.26 -18.21
C LEU A 48 40.95 12.57 -19.31
N LYS A 49 42.22 12.85 -18.95
CA LYS A 49 43.28 13.06 -19.94
C LYS A 49 43.51 11.80 -20.77
N SER A 50 43.66 10.63 -20.12
CA SER A 50 43.87 9.37 -20.86
C SER A 50 42.67 8.96 -21.70
N LEU A 51 41.43 9.23 -21.25
CA LEU A 51 40.24 9.00 -22.06
C LEU A 51 40.17 9.92 -23.30
N ARG A 52 40.61 11.18 -23.19
CA ARG A 52 40.68 12.10 -24.34
C ARG A 52 41.71 11.67 -25.36
N GLU A 53 42.89 11.24 -24.91
CA GLU A 53 43.96 10.72 -25.77
C GLU A 53 43.46 9.48 -26.53
N LYS A 54 42.87 8.49 -25.84
CA LYS A 54 42.25 7.32 -26.48
C LYS A 54 41.15 7.67 -27.48
N ALA A 55 40.38 8.72 -27.23
CA ALA A 55 39.34 9.16 -28.14
C ALA A 55 39.90 9.88 -29.38
N ALA A 56 41.03 10.58 -29.24
CA ALA A 56 41.73 11.25 -30.34
C ALA A 56 42.47 10.25 -31.24
N ASP A 57 43.11 9.24 -30.65
CA ASP A 57 43.89 8.21 -31.36
C ASP A 57 43.01 7.04 -31.87
N ARG A 58 41.69 7.19 -31.90
CA ARG A 58 40.77 6.14 -32.32
C ARG A 58 40.88 5.90 -33.83
N ASN A 59 41.04 4.64 -34.23
CA ASN A 59 40.92 4.23 -35.63
C ASN A 59 39.44 4.19 -36.06
N GLU A 60 39.08 4.90 -37.14
CA GLU A 60 37.71 4.97 -37.63
C GLU A 60 37.21 3.64 -38.23
N ASP A 61 38.14 2.81 -38.71
CA ASP A 61 37.85 1.50 -39.32
C ASP A 61 38.04 0.33 -38.35
N GLU A 62 38.11 0.59 -37.02
CA GLU A 62 38.26 -0.49 -36.05
C GLU A 62 37.05 -1.44 -36.07
N PHE A 63 37.31 -2.76 -36.07
CA PHE A 63 36.27 -3.78 -35.99
C PHE A 63 36.53 -4.80 -34.88
N TYR A 64 35.53 -4.98 -34.02
CA TYR A 64 35.49 -5.96 -32.94
C TYR A 64 34.18 -6.74 -33.03
N PHE A 65 34.23 -8.06 -32.85
CA PHE A 65 33.04 -8.92 -32.93
C PHE A 65 31.93 -8.54 -31.93
N GLY A 66 32.28 -7.94 -30.78
CA GLY A 66 31.31 -7.46 -29.80
C GLY A 66 30.41 -6.31 -30.29
N MET A 67 30.75 -5.66 -31.41
CA MET A 67 29.88 -4.65 -32.03
C MET A 67 28.65 -5.25 -32.73
N LEU A 68 28.65 -6.55 -33.02
CA LEU A 68 27.49 -7.24 -33.60
C LEU A 68 26.40 -7.55 -32.56
N SER A 69 26.78 -7.71 -31.29
CA SER A 69 25.88 -8.10 -30.21
C SER A 69 25.52 -6.95 -29.26
N ARG A 70 26.08 -5.76 -29.47
CA ARG A 70 25.92 -4.62 -28.56
C ARG A 70 25.65 -3.35 -29.32
N ASP A 71 24.58 -2.67 -28.93
CA ASP A 71 24.27 -1.35 -29.46
C ASP A 71 25.34 -0.33 -29.06
N GLY A 72 25.83 0.45 -30.03
CA GLY A 72 26.83 1.48 -29.79
C GLY A 72 26.31 2.65 -28.93
N PRO A 73 27.18 3.60 -28.56
CA PRO A 73 26.77 4.77 -27.78
C PRO A 73 25.90 5.76 -28.58
N GLY A 74 25.70 5.54 -29.89
CA GLY A 74 24.83 6.33 -30.76
C GLY A 74 25.20 7.81 -30.83
N SER A 75 24.22 8.67 -31.11
CA SER A 75 24.41 10.12 -31.19
C SER A 75 23.23 10.87 -30.62
N ARG A 76 23.45 12.11 -30.17
CA ARG A 76 22.37 12.97 -29.67
C ARG A 76 21.27 13.20 -30.72
N VAL A 77 21.62 13.19 -32.01
CA VAL A 77 20.66 13.38 -33.10
C VAL A 77 19.77 12.16 -33.27
N LEU A 78 20.34 10.95 -33.18
CA LEU A 78 19.61 9.69 -33.36
C LEU A 78 18.81 9.30 -32.10
N ASP A 79 19.42 9.39 -30.91
CA ASP A 79 18.83 8.92 -29.66
C ASP A 79 18.08 10.02 -28.88
N GLY A 80 18.20 11.26 -29.33
CA GLY A 80 17.54 12.43 -28.76
C GLY A 80 17.92 12.70 -27.30
N LYS A 81 16.91 13.08 -26.50
CA LYS A 81 17.09 13.52 -25.10
C LYS A 81 17.72 12.46 -24.19
N LYS A 82 17.59 11.17 -24.52
CA LYS A 82 18.08 10.06 -23.68
C LYS A 82 19.56 9.76 -23.88
N TRP A 83 20.22 10.43 -24.83
CA TRP A 83 21.63 10.21 -25.14
C TRP A 83 22.56 10.64 -24.00
N ARG A 84 23.41 9.73 -23.54
CA ARG A 84 24.36 9.95 -22.43
C ARG A 84 25.81 9.61 -22.75
N GLY A 85 26.12 9.20 -23.99
CA GLY A 85 27.47 8.82 -24.43
C GLY A 85 27.99 7.51 -23.82
N THR A 86 27.20 6.84 -22.98
CA THR A 86 27.49 5.51 -22.43
C THR A 86 26.83 4.44 -23.29
N VAL A 87 27.52 3.34 -23.56
CA VAL A 87 26.94 2.15 -24.20
C VAL A 87 25.83 1.56 -23.31
N THR A 88 24.68 1.23 -23.89
CA THR A 88 23.58 0.60 -23.17
C THR A 88 23.91 -0.85 -22.85
N GLY A 89 23.79 -1.21 -21.57
CA GLY A 89 23.91 -2.60 -21.12
C GLY A 89 22.57 -3.34 -21.19
N ASP A 90 22.65 -4.67 -21.29
CA ASP A 90 21.50 -5.55 -21.16
C ASP A 90 21.07 -5.66 -19.68
N ARG A 91 19.76 -5.63 -19.44
CA ARG A 91 19.16 -5.84 -18.11
C ARG A 91 18.79 -7.31 -17.87
N GLY A 92 18.92 -8.16 -18.89
CA GLY A 92 18.57 -9.59 -18.85
C GLY A 92 17.12 -9.89 -19.23
N ASN A 93 16.31 -8.88 -19.53
CA ASN A 93 14.93 -9.06 -19.97
C ASN A 93 14.90 -9.43 -21.46
N ARG A 94 14.34 -10.60 -21.78
CA ARG A 94 14.18 -11.10 -23.15
C ARG A 94 12.72 -11.15 -23.57
N ALA A 95 12.46 -10.98 -24.87
CA ALA A 95 11.15 -11.25 -25.44
C ALA A 95 10.80 -12.74 -25.22
N MET A 96 9.61 -13.01 -24.68
CA MET A 96 9.14 -14.36 -24.39
C MET A 96 8.19 -14.84 -25.46
N GLU A 97 8.26 -16.14 -25.75
CA GLU A 97 7.34 -16.81 -26.67
C GLU A 97 5.93 -16.88 -26.08
N VAL A 98 4.90 -16.76 -26.93
CA VAL A 98 3.51 -16.63 -26.47
C VAL A 98 3.05 -17.88 -25.70
N SER A 99 3.51 -19.09 -26.05
CA SER A 99 3.18 -20.30 -25.29
C SER A 99 3.69 -20.26 -23.85
N LEU A 100 4.91 -19.79 -23.64
CA LEU A 100 5.50 -19.63 -22.31
C LEU A 100 4.74 -18.57 -21.50
N VAL A 101 4.39 -17.44 -22.12
CA VAL A 101 3.58 -16.41 -21.44
C VAL A 101 2.21 -16.95 -21.06
N ARG A 102 1.56 -17.77 -21.90
CA ARG A 102 0.29 -18.43 -21.55
C ARG A 102 0.46 -19.33 -20.32
N LEU A 103 1.51 -20.15 -20.27
CA LEU A 103 1.78 -21.03 -19.13
C LEU A 103 1.94 -20.22 -17.83
N LEU A 104 2.75 -19.16 -17.85
CA LEU A 104 2.95 -18.29 -16.70
C LEU A 104 1.62 -17.64 -16.26
N LYS A 105 0.81 -17.16 -17.21
CA LYS A 105 -0.50 -16.56 -16.90
C LYS A 105 -1.51 -17.58 -16.39
N THR A 106 -1.42 -18.84 -16.79
CA THR A 106 -2.22 -19.95 -16.22
C THR A 106 -1.82 -20.24 -14.77
N GLN A 107 -0.53 -20.14 -14.42
CA GLN A 107 -0.09 -20.25 -13.03
C GLN A 107 -0.58 -19.05 -12.20
N ASP A 108 -0.44 -17.83 -12.74
CA ASP A 108 -0.89 -16.60 -12.08
C ASP A 108 -2.40 -16.64 -11.77
N ILE A 109 -3.25 -17.02 -12.73
CA ILE A 109 -4.71 -17.07 -12.49
C ILE A 109 -5.08 -18.12 -11.45
N ALA A 110 -4.39 -19.26 -11.43
CA ALA A 110 -4.64 -20.32 -10.45
C ALA A 110 -4.30 -19.82 -9.04
N TYR A 111 -3.17 -19.11 -8.89
CA TYR A 111 -2.80 -18.47 -7.63
C TYR A 111 -3.80 -17.38 -7.19
N VAL A 112 -4.28 -16.54 -8.12
CA VAL A 112 -5.30 -15.53 -7.80
C VAL A 112 -6.61 -16.18 -7.37
N ARG A 113 -7.03 -17.28 -8.02
CA ARG A 113 -8.25 -18.03 -7.64
C ARG A 113 -8.14 -18.64 -6.25
N THR A 114 -7.01 -19.23 -5.90
CA THR A 114 -6.83 -19.83 -4.57
C THR A 114 -6.80 -18.75 -3.49
N THR A 115 -6.06 -17.66 -3.70
CA THR A 115 -5.99 -16.54 -2.76
C THR A 115 -7.34 -15.84 -2.61
N ARG A 116 -8.08 -15.61 -3.71
CA ARG A 116 -9.46 -15.11 -3.69
C ARG A 116 -10.37 -16.03 -2.87
N SER A 117 -10.26 -17.35 -3.06
CA SER A 117 -11.09 -18.32 -2.32
C SER A 117 -10.82 -18.30 -0.82
N VAL A 118 -9.57 -18.10 -0.41
CA VAL A 118 -9.20 -17.94 1.02
C VAL A 118 -9.81 -16.66 1.58
N VAL A 119 -9.64 -15.53 0.91
CA VAL A 119 -10.19 -14.23 1.35
C VAL A 119 -11.71 -14.25 1.37
N MET A 120 -12.35 -14.96 0.43
CA MET A 120 -13.81 -15.11 0.43
C MET A 120 -14.32 -15.81 1.69
N ARG A 121 -13.64 -16.86 2.16
CA ARG A 121 -13.98 -17.54 3.43
C ARG A 121 -13.67 -16.65 4.64
N GLU A 122 -12.61 -15.86 4.58
CA GLU A 122 -12.28 -14.88 5.62
C GLU A 122 -13.37 -13.82 5.75
N VAL A 123 -13.86 -13.29 4.63
CA VAL A 123 -14.99 -12.35 4.59
C VAL A 123 -16.23 -13.01 5.19
N GLN A 124 -16.59 -14.22 4.78
CA GLN A 124 -17.73 -14.95 5.35
C GLN A 124 -17.63 -15.08 6.87
N ARG A 125 -16.48 -15.55 7.38
CA ARG A 125 -16.22 -15.68 8.82
C ARG A 125 -16.29 -14.35 9.56
N LEU A 126 -15.75 -13.27 8.99
CA LEU A 126 -15.80 -11.94 9.60
C LEU A 126 -17.22 -11.36 9.57
N THR A 127 -17.98 -11.60 8.51
CA THR A 127 -19.39 -11.21 8.43
C THR A 127 -20.21 -11.92 9.50
N GLU A 128 -20.06 -13.24 9.65
CA GLU A 128 -20.70 -14.00 10.72
C GLU A 128 -20.30 -13.48 12.11
N ALA A 129 -19.01 -13.20 12.33
CA ALA A 129 -18.52 -12.65 13.59
C ALA A 129 -19.06 -11.24 13.88
N VAL A 130 -19.20 -10.38 12.87
CA VAL A 130 -19.79 -9.04 13.02
C VAL A 130 -21.28 -9.14 13.36
N VAL A 131 -22.03 -10.02 12.70
CA VAL A 131 -23.46 -10.22 12.99
C VAL A 131 -23.65 -10.70 14.44
N LEU A 132 -22.87 -11.69 14.87
CA LEU A 132 -22.93 -12.21 16.25
C LEU A 132 -22.47 -11.17 17.29
N ALA A 133 -21.46 -10.35 16.99
CA ALA A 133 -20.99 -9.30 17.89
C ALA A 133 -21.96 -8.11 17.97
N ALA A 134 -22.78 -7.89 16.93
CA ALA A 134 -23.82 -6.86 16.90
C ALA A 134 -25.09 -7.30 17.64
N GLU A 135 -25.35 -8.60 17.74
CA GLU A 135 -26.46 -9.17 18.53
C GLU A 135 -26.16 -9.04 20.03
N GLY A 136 -26.60 -7.95 20.65
CA GLY A 136 -26.42 -7.67 22.09
C GLY A 136 -25.91 -6.27 22.43
N LEU A 137 -25.74 -5.38 21.45
CA LEU A 137 -25.61 -3.94 21.70
C LEU A 137 -26.94 -3.25 21.38
N PRO A 138 -27.36 -2.24 22.18
CA PRO A 138 -28.48 -1.38 21.81
C PRO A 138 -28.15 -0.72 20.47
N ALA A 139 -29.17 -0.50 19.64
CA ALA A 139 -29.04 0.18 18.36
C ALA A 139 -28.75 1.68 18.60
N GLY A 140 -27.53 2.00 19.03
CA GLY A 140 -27.01 3.35 19.02
C GLY A 140 -26.75 3.77 17.59
N ASP A 141 -27.23 4.97 17.23
CA ASP A 141 -27.11 5.57 15.90
C ASP A 141 -25.71 5.38 15.30
N ASP A 142 -25.62 4.44 14.35
CA ASP A 142 -24.44 4.21 13.52
C ASP A 142 -24.35 5.34 12.47
N GLU A 143 -23.99 6.56 12.88
CA GLU A 143 -23.85 7.73 11.98
C GLU A 143 -22.51 7.75 11.20
N ASP A 144 -21.56 6.86 11.47
CA ASP A 144 -20.20 6.93 10.90
C ASP A 144 -19.96 6.03 9.67
N GLU A 145 -20.97 5.88 8.80
CA GLU A 145 -20.75 5.30 7.47
C GLU A 145 -20.42 6.42 6.46
N GLU A 146 -19.20 6.97 6.51
CA GLU A 146 -18.61 7.71 5.38
C GLU A 146 -18.35 6.73 4.20
N GLY A 147 -19.43 6.28 3.58
CA GLY A 147 -19.46 5.43 2.41
C GLY A 147 -19.72 6.27 1.16
N ASP A 148 -18.64 6.57 0.43
CA ASP A 148 -18.59 7.14 -0.93
C ASP A 148 -19.83 6.77 -1.77
N ASP A 149 -20.73 7.74 -1.95
CA ASP A 149 -22.06 7.62 -2.56
C ASP A 149 -22.02 7.12 -4.01
N GLU A 150 -22.45 5.87 -4.23
CA GLU A 150 -23.03 5.46 -5.51
C GLU A 150 -24.54 5.25 -5.32
N PHE A 151 -25.24 6.39 -5.26
CA PHE A 151 -26.68 6.63 -5.48
C PHE A 151 -27.57 5.38 -5.56
N ASP A 152 -27.94 4.83 -4.41
CA ASP A 152 -29.09 3.93 -4.28
C ASP A 152 -30.20 4.64 -3.48
N PHE A 153 -31.38 4.66 -4.08
CA PHE A 153 -32.60 5.27 -3.57
C PHE A 153 -32.90 4.73 -2.16
N ALA A 154 -32.90 5.62 -1.15
CA ALA A 154 -33.11 5.29 0.25
C ALA A 154 -34.41 4.50 0.47
N GLU A 155 -34.30 3.18 0.56
CA GLU A 155 -35.35 2.29 1.01
C GLU A 155 -35.47 2.49 2.52
N VAL A 156 -36.55 3.14 2.96
CA VAL A 156 -36.83 3.38 4.39
C VAL A 156 -36.73 2.04 5.14
N PRO A 157 -35.96 1.96 6.25
CA PRO A 157 -35.72 0.68 6.92
C PRO A 157 -37.03 0.08 7.39
N LYS A 158 -37.29 -1.17 6.99
CA LYS A 158 -38.45 -1.94 7.45
C LYS A 158 -38.29 -2.19 8.96
N PRO A 159 -39.37 -2.08 9.76
CA PRO A 159 -39.29 -2.29 11.20
C PRO A 159 -38.82 -3.72 11.52
N LYS A 160 -37.83 -3.85 12.42
CA LYS A 160 -37.19 -5.15 12.77
C LYS A 160 -38.09 -6.05 13.62
N LYS A 161 -38.86 -5.47 14.55
CA LYS A 161 -39.83 -6.16 15.42
C LYS A 161 -41.12 -5.34 15.42
N ILE A 162 -42.25 -6.01 15.22
CA ILE A 162 -43.58 -5.41 15.34
C ILE A 162 -44.28 -6.18 16.47
N VAL A 163 -44.66 -5.47 17.53
CA VAL A 163 -45.48 -6.01 18.61
C VAL A 163 -46.92 -5.57 18.36
N PHE A 164 -47.85 -6.53 18.34
CA PHE A 164 -49.28 -6.25 18.20
C PHE A 164 -49.91 -6.27 19.59
N VAL A 165 -50.71 -5.26 19.89
CA VAL A 165 -51.43 -5.09 21.17
C VAL A 165 -52.90 -4.86 20.85
N ASP A 166 -53.81 -5.38 21.69
CA ASP A 166 -55.24 -5.43 21.39
C ASP A 166 -55.95 -4.07 21.58
N ASP A 167 -55.44 -3.19 22.44
CA ASP A 167 -56.06 -1.89 22.74
C ASP A 167 -55.06 -0.75 22.92
N VAL A 168 -55.48 0.49 22.68
CA VAL A 168 -54.61 1.69 22.73
C VAL A 168 -54.09 1.94 24.15
N ALA A 169 -54.90 1.61 25.17
CA ALA A 169 -54.50 1.73 26.56
C ALA A 169 -53.33 0.78 26.91
N GLN A 170 -53.38 -0.46 26.44
CA GLN A 170 -52.30 -1.45 26.64
C GLN A 170 -51.04 -1.10 25.85
N GLN A 171 -51.19 -0.43 24.70
CA GLN A 171 -50.05 0.09 23.96
C GLN A 171 -49.35 1.22 24.74
N LEU A 172 -50.12 2.15 25.33
CA LEU A 172 -49.57 3.22 26.16
C LEU A 172 -48.93 2.67 27.44
N GLU A 173 -49.56 1.70 28.09
CA GLU A 173 -49.02 1.00 29.27
C GLU A 173 -47.71 0.26 28.94
N ALA A 174 -47.63 -0.46 27.81
CA ALA A 174 -46.40 -1.13 27.40
C ALA A 174 -45.27 -0.16 26.98
N VAL A 175 -45.62 1.03 26.48
CA VAL A 175 -44.64 2.10 26.20
C VAL A 175 -44.19 2.76 27.50
N GLU A 176 -45.10 3.02 28.42
CA GLU A 176 -44.83 3.60 29.74
C GLU A 176 -43.98 2.63 30.60
N GLU A 177 -44.25 1.33 30.58
CA GLU A 177 -43.43 0.29 31.22
C GLU A 177 -42.02 0.20 30.62
N GLU A 178 -41.85 0.24 29.30
CA GLU A 178 -40.51 0.28 28.69
C GLU A 178 -39.81 1.63 28.95
N GLU A 179 -40.53 2.75 28.99
CA GLU A 179 -39.98 4.07 29.34
C GLU A 179 -39.55 4.15 30.81
N GLU A 180 -40.26 3.49 31.73
CA GLU A 180 -39.86 3.36 33.14
C GLU A 180 -38.66 2.41 33.30
N GLU A 181 -38.58 1.32 32.51
CA GLU A 181 -37.44 0.39 32.52
C GLU A 181 -36.17 1.00 31.90
N VAL A 182 -36.30 1.87 30.90
CA VAL A 182 -35.18 2.56 30.23
C VAL A 182 -34.84 3.91 30.88
N GLY A 183 -35.82 4.57 31.51
CA GLY A 183 -35.71 5.88 32.13
C GLY A 183 -35.45 5.87 33.65
N GLY A 184 -35.46 4.70 34.29
CA GLY A 184 -35.26 4.54 35.74
C GLY A 184 -33.84 4.82 36.27
N ALA A 185 -32.97 5.45 35.49
CA ALA A 185 -31.60 5.81 35.88
C ALA A 185 -31.37 7.31 36.06
N ASP A 186 -32.41 8.15 36.07
CA ASP A 186 -32.27 9.57 36.43
C ASP A 186 -33.52 10.06 37.18
N ASP A 187 -33.32 10.50 38.42
CA ASP A 187 -34.29 11.09 39.37
C ASP A 187 -35.25 10.14 40.14
N SER A 188 -34.70 9.43 41.14
CA SER A 188 -35.44 9.13 42.39
C SER A 188 -34.59 9.47 43.61
N ASP A 189 -34.67 10.73 44.03
CA ASP A 189 -34.02 11.35 45.20
C ASP A 189 -34.53 10.74 46.53
N GLY A 190 -34.07 9.52 46.83
CA GLY A 190 -34.54 8.67 47.94
C GLY A 190 -33.40 8.04 48.74
N LEU A 191 -32.68 8.89 49.47
CA LEU A 191 -31.81 8.60 50.63
C LEU A 191 -31.66 7.12 51.08
N ASP A 192 -30.41 6.66 51.03
CA ASP A 192 -29.76 5.64 51.92
C ASP A 192 -29.65 4.18 51.39
N ASP A 193 -28.90 3.94 50.30
CA ASP A 193 -28.09 2.70 50.05
C ASP A 193 -27.07 2.83 48.85
N GLU A 194 -26.26 3.90 48.81
CA GLU A 194 -25.54 4.41 47.60
C GLU A 194 -24.24 3.69 47.16
N ASP A 195 -23.73 2.63 47.80
CA ASP A 195 -22.37 2.13 47.48
C ASP A 195 -22.32 0.86 46.58
N ASP A 196 -23.42 0.16 46.32
CA ASP A 196 -23.39 -1.16 45.63
C ASP A 196 -24.05 -1.16 44.22
N ASP A 197 -24.76 -0.10 43.83
CA ASP A 197 -25.41 -0.01 42.51
C ASP A 197 -24.62 0.85 41.50
N ASP A 198 -23.90 1.89 41.94
CA ASP A 198 -22.97 2.66 41.09
C ASP A 198 -21.81 1.78 40.52
N GLU A 199 -21.30 0.82 41.32
CA GLU A 199 -20.26 -0.12 40.85
C GLU A 199 -20.78 -1.08 39.76
N LYS A 200 -22.09 -1.37 39.75
CA LYS A 200 -22.70 -2.25 38.73
C LYS A 200 -22.96 -1.49 37.43
N GLU A 201 -23.41 -0.24 37.49
CA GLU A 201 -23.61 0.59 36.29
C GLU A 201 -22.28 0.93 35.58
N GLU A 202 -21.25 1.35 36.33
CA GLU A 202 -19.91 1.59 35.73
C GLU A 202 -19.33 0.32 35.08
N ALA A 203 -19.59 -0.86 35.65
CA ALA A 203 -19.13 -2.14 35.10
C ALA A 203 -19.86 -2.52 33.79
N VAL A 204 -21.16 -2.22 33.69
CA VAL A 204 -21.97 -2.45 32.48
C VAL A 204 -21.54 -1.52 31.35
N ASP A 205 -21.26 -0.25 31.66
CA ASP A 205 -20.77 0.74 30.71
C ASP A 205 -19.35 0.44 30.20
N GLU A 206 -18.47 -0.07 31.07
CA GLU A 206 -17.15 -0.49 30.62
C GLU A 206 -17.23 -1.72 29.69
N GLU A 207 -18.17 -2.64 29.95
CA GLU A 207 -18.39 -3.82 29.10
C GLU A 207 -18.97 -3.45 27.74
N THR A 208 -19.96 -2.54 27.69
CA THR A 208 -20.56 -2.06 26.44
C THR A 208 -19.52 -1.30 25.60
N ALA A 209 -18.68 -0.45 26.23
CA ALA A 209 -17.60 0.26 25.56
C ALA A 209 -16.50 -0.68 25.01
N ARG A 210 -16.25 -1.82 25.67
CA ARG A 210 -15.34 -2.86 25.14
C ARG A 210 -15.97 -3.59 23.96
N LYS A 211 -17.27 -3.90 24.02
CA LYS A 211 -18.03 -4.54 22.93
C LYS A 211 -18.12 -3.65 21.68
N THR A 212 -18.40 -2.35 21.83
CA THR A 212 -18.43 -1.40 20.70
C THR A 212 -17.07 -1.28 20.02
N LYS A 213 -15.98 -1.15 20.78
CA LYS A 213 -14.61 -1.12 20.23
C LYS A 213 -14.25 -2.41 19.49
N ASN A 214 -14.62 -3.57 20.03
CA ASN A 214 -14.41 -4.86 19.37
C ASN A 214 -15.21 -4.96 18.06
N LEU A 215 -16.46 -4.49 18.06
CA LEU A 215 -17.32 -4.47 16.89
C LEU A 215 -16.79 -3.52 15.82
N GLN A 216 -16.37 -2.30 16.19
CA GLN A 216 -15.71 -1.36 15.28
C GLN A 216 -14.45 -1.97 14.65
N ARG A 217 -13.62 -2.66 15.45
CA ARG A 217 -12.46 -3.38 14.94
C ARG A 217 -12.84 -4.47 13.94
N LEU A 218 -13.84 -5.30 14.25
CA LEU A 218 -14.31 -6.35 13.35
C LEU A 218 -14.90 -5.78 12.05
N ARG A 219 -15.66 -4.68 12.13
CA ARG A 219 -16.16 -3.93 10.95
C ARG A 219 -15.00 -3.42 10.09
N ALA A 220 -13.96 -2.84 10.70
CA ALA A 220 -12.78 -2.37 9.98
C ALA A 220 -12.00 -3.53 9.31
N GLU A 221 -11.82 -4.65 10.01
CA GLU A 221 -11.19 -5.85 9.46
C GLU A 221 -12.01 -6.43 8.29
N LEU A 222 -13.34 -6.49 8.42
CA LEU A 222 -14.27 -6.89 7.38
C LEU A 222 -14.15 -5.97 6.15
N ALA A 223 -14.16 -4.66 6.34
CA ALA A 223 -14.07 -3.69 5.25
C ALA A 223 -12.75 -3.85 4.46
N LEU A 224 -11.64 -4.07 5.15
CA LEU A 224 -10.36 -4.37 4.51
C LEU A 224 -10.40 -5.70 3.73
N ALA A 225 -10.99 -6.75 4.30
CA ALA A 225 -11.13 -8.05 3.64
C ALA A 225 -12.02 -7.96 2.39
N GLN A 226 -13.12 -7.20 2.43
CA GLN A 226 -13.98 -6.93 1.29
C GLN A 226 -13.25 -6.14 0.20
N ARG A 227 -12.49 -5.09 0.55
CA ARG A 227 -11.65 -4.35 -0.41
C ARG A 227 -10.64 -5.28 -1.08
N LYS A 228 -9.98 -6.15 -0.32
CA LYS A 228 -9.04 -7.16 -0.83
C LYS A 228 -9.74 -8.14 -1.78
N LEU A 229 -10.94 -8.62 -1.42
CA LEU A 229 -11.74 -9.50 -2.27
C LEU A 229 -12.10 -8.81 -3.60
N LYS A 230 -12.52 -7.54 -3.57
CA LYS A 230 -12.83 -6.72 -4.76
C LYS A 230 -11.61 -6.56 -5.67
N VAL A 231 -10.41 -6.38 -5.11
CA VAL A 231 -9.18 -6.31 -5.90
C VAL A 231 -8.85 -7.66 -6.54
N LEU A 232 -8.97 -8.76 -5.80
CA LEU A 232 -8.69 -10.10 -6.32
C LEU A 232 -9.69 -10.53 -7.39
N THR A 233 -10.98 -10.21 -7.23
CA THR A 233 -12.01 -10.49 -8.25
C THR A 233 -11.73 -9.72 -9.53
N LYS A 234 -11.35 -8.44 -9.44
CA LYS A 234 -10.94 -7.63 -10.60
C LYS A 234 -9.68 -8.20 -11.27
N ALA A 235 -8.67 -8.58 -10.50
CA ALA A 235 -7.45 -9.18 -11.02
C ALA A 235 -7.72 -10.50 -11.75
N GLU A 236 -8.61 -11.34 -11.21
CA GLU A 236 -9.05 -12.57 -11.89
C GLU A 236 -9.72 -12.27 -13.23
N GLN A 237 -10.69 -11.35 -13.26
CA GLN A 237 -11.37 -10.94 -14.50
C GLN A 237 -10.39 -10.39 -15.54
N GLU A 238 -9.41 -9.58 -15.12
CA GLU A 238 -8.37 -9.06 -16.02
C GLU A 238 -7.49 -10.18 -16.59
N LEU A 239 -7.11 -11.17 -15.78
CA LEU A 239 -6.35 -12.34 -16.23
C LEU A 239 -7.16 -13.22 -17.19
N GLU A 240 -8.45 -13.40 -16.96
CA GLU A 240 -9.35 -14.10 -17.88
C GLU A 240 -9.44 -13.38 -19.23
N ILE A 241 -9.54 -12.05 -19.22
CA ILE A 241 -9.47 -11.24 -20.44
C ILE A 241 -8.12 -11.42 -21.15
N GLN A 242 -7.00 -11.48 -20.42
CA GLN A 242 -5.68 -11.76 -21.02
C GLN A 242 -5.65 -13.15 -21.66
N GLN A 243 -6.21 -14.17 -21.00
CA GLN A 243 -6.32 -15.52 -21.59
C GLN A 243 -7.16 -15.53 -22.87
N ALA A 244 -8.29 -14.82 -22.89
CA ALA A 244 -9.10 -14.67 -24.09
C ALA A 244 -8.34 -13.97 -25.23
N LYS A 245 -7.62 -12.88 -24.93
CA LYS A 245 -6.77 -12.15 -25.89
C LYS A 245 -5.62 -12.99 -26.43
N MET A 246 -5.08 -13.88 -25.59
CA MET A 246 -3.98 -14.76 -25.94
C MET A 246 -4.45 -16.12 -26.46
N ALA A 247 -5.74 -16.38 -26.62
CA ALA A 247 -6.25 -17.68 -27.08
C ALA A 247 -5.67 -18.09 -28.45
N LYS A 248 -5.58 -19.39 -28.71
CA LYS A 248 -5.06 -19.92 -30.00
C LYS A 248 -5.96 -19.57 -31.19
N THR A 249 -7.25 -19.34 -30.95
CA THR A 249 -8.25 -18.95 -31.94
C THR A 249 -8.87 -17.61 -31.55
N ALA A 250 -9.37 -16.85 -32.52
CA ALA A 250 -10.01 -15.55 -32.27
C ALA A 250 -11.16 -15.69 -31.27
N THR A 251 -11.02 -15.10 -30.08
CA THR A 251 -11.96 -15.23 -28.96
C THR A 251 -12.43 -13.84 -28.55
N SER A 252 -13.74 -13.70 -28.30
CA SER A 252 -14.31 -12.48 -27.74
C SER A 252 -13.78 -12.24 -26.33
N GLY A 253 -13.52 -10.99 -25.96
CA GLY A 253 -13.06 -10.68 -24.60
C GLY A 253 -12.33 -9.35 -24.47
N GLY A 254 -12.82 -8.49 -23.57
CA GLY A 254 -12.21 -7.21 -23.24
C GLY A 254 -12.23 -6.16 -24.35
N THR A 255 -11.41 -5.13 -24.16
CA THR A 255 -11.29 -3.97 -25.05
C THR A 255 -9.86 -3.81 -25.58
N THR A 256 -9.74 -3.18 -26.74
CA THR A 256 -8.47 -2.73 -27.31
C THR A 256 -7.96 -1.48 -26.58
N ARG A 257 -6.68 -1.15 -26.73
CA ARG A 257 -6.11 0.11 -26.19
C ARG A 257 -6.81 1.38 -26.73
N LYS A 258 -7.51 1.28 -27.85
CA LYS A 258 -8.30 2.35 -28.45
C LYS A 258 -9.75 2.40 -27.93
N GLY A 259 -10.09 1.61 -26.91
CA GLY A 259 -11.43 1.56 -26.30
C GLY A 259 -12.45 0.67 -27.02
N LYS A 260 -12.16 0.17 -28.23
CA LYS A 260 -13.10 -0.68 -28.98
C LYS A 260 -13.20 -2.08 -28.36
N LYS A 261 -14.43 -2.59 -28.15
CA LYS A 261 -14.71 -3.96 -27.63
C LYS A 261 -14.33 -5.03 -28.64
N ILE A 262 -13.69 -6.11 -28.17
CA ILE A 262 -13.32 -7.26 -29.00
C ILE A 262 -14.48 -8.26 -29.00
N MET A 263 -15.14 -8.39 -30.15
CA MET A 263 -16.25 -9.31 -30.35
C MET A 263 -16.04 -10.13 -31.62
N VAL A 264 -15.95 -11.44 -31.47
CA VAL A 264 -15.82 -12.43 -32.54
C VAL A 264 -17.11 -13.24 -32.56
N ARG A 265 -17.82 -13.21 -33.70
CA ARG A 265 -19.11 -13.91 -33.88
C ARG A 265 -18.97 -15.33 -34.46
N THR A 266 -17.76 -15.76 -34.77
CA THR A 266 -17.52 -17.10 -35.31
C THR A 266 -17.54 -18.13 -34.18
N ARG A 267 -18.15 -19.29 -34.43
CA ARG A 267 -18.08 -20.43 -33.50
C ARG A 267 -16.69 -21.04 -33.51
N LYS A 268 -16.30 -21.63 -32.37
CA LYS A 268 -15.15 -22.53 -32.33
C LYS A 268 -15.53 -23.81 -33.09
N ARG A 269 -14.73 -24.18 -34.08
CA ARG A 269 -14.88 -25.44 -34.80
C ARG A 269 -14.16 -26.54 -34.04
#